data_AF-A0AA86IC57-F1
#
_entry.id   AF-A0AA86IC57-F1
#
_cell.length_a   1.000
_cell.length_b   1.000
_cell.length_c   1.000
_cell.angle_alpha   90.00
_cell.angle_beta   90.00
_cell.angle_gamma   90.00
#
_symmetry.space_group_name_H-M   'P 1'
#
loop_
_entity.id
_entity.type
_entity.pdbx_description
1 polymer ?
#
loop_
_entity_poly.entity_id
_entity_poly.type
_entity_poly.pdbx_seq_one_letter_code
_entity_poly.pdbx_strand_id
1 'polypeptide(L)'
;MRISRFVKNIFLKEYQTFAKELGFNSWDDVLENTYEIFKMPPDASYLVTQSKEDKWIVWNDEGSLPYSFLVFSTWFDAISYLRKIFEEGKYEEHYWRPEGFDPGENVFKNIPDKEKNNE
;
A
#
# COMPACT_ATOMS: atom_id res chain seq x y z
N MET A 1 11.33 -31.30 6.04
CA MET A 1 11.59 -30.39 4.90
C MET A 1 12.16 -29.09 5.48
N ARG A 2 13.48 -28.89 5.46
CA ARG A 2 14.12 -27.65 5.98
C ARG A 2 14.03 -26.60 4.87
N ILE A 3 12.95 -25.83 4.86
CA ILE A 3 12.78 -24.67 3.97
C ILE A 3 13.69 -23.56 4.51
N SER A 4 14.95 -23.72 4.12
CA SER A 4 16.11 -22.85 4.04
C SER A 4 15.93 -21.41 4.55
N ARG A 5 16.71 -21.06 5.59
CA ARG A 5 17.04 -19.67 5.97
C ARG A 5 17.46 -18.78 4.77
N PHE A 6 17.92 -19.39 3.68
CA PHE A 6 18.26 -18.71 2.43
C PHE A 6 17.07 -18.05 1.73
N VAL A 7 15.87 -18.64 1.78
CA VAL A 7 14.67 -18.06 1.14
C VAL A 7 14.31 -16.75 1.86
N LYS A 8 14.25 -16.78 3.19
CA LYS A 8 13.98 -15.58 4.00
C LYS A 8 14.96 -14.44 3.71
N ASN A 9 16.25 -14.72 3.53
CA ASN A 9 17.25 -13.68 3.25
C ASN A 9 17.13 -13.05 1.84
N ILE A 10 16.71 -13.83 0.83
CA ILE A 10 16.55 -13.31 -0.55
C ILE A 10 15.35 -12.37 -0.60
N PHE A 11 14.20 -12.82 -0.09
CA PHE A 11 13.00 -12.00 -0.01
C PHE A 11 13.27 -10.71 0.77
N LEU A 12 13.95 -10.79 1.92
CA LEU A 12 14.31 -9.60 2.71
C LEU A 12 15.14 -8.58 1.91
N LYS A 13 16.04 -9.05 1.04
CA LYS A 13 16.89 -8.19 0.22
C LYS A 13 16.11 -7.53 -0.91
N GLU A 14 15.15 -8.23 -1.51
CA GLU A 14 14.27 -7.68 -2.54
C GLU A 14 13.34 -6.61 -1.95
N TYR A 15 12.74 -6.85 -0.78
CA TYR A 15 11.97 -5.83 -0.05
C TYR A 15 12.81 -4.61 0.32
N GLN A 16 14.05 -4.82 0.75
CA GLN A 16 14.99 -3.73 1.03
C GLN A 16 15.38 -2.95 -0.23
N THR A 17 15.39 -3.60 -1.39
CA THR A 17 15.69 -2.94 -2.67
C THR A 17 14.50 -2.11 -3.10
N PHE A 18 13.30 -2.69 -3.04
CA PHE A 18 12.05 -1.98 -3.31
C PHE A 18 11.85 -0.78 -2.37
N ALA A 19 12.12 -0.93 -1.08
CA ALA A 19 12.09 0.18 -0.12
C ALA A 19 12.97 1.37 -0.57
N LYS A 20 14.17 1.09 -1.06
CA LYS A 20 15.07 2.12 -1.59
C LYS A 20 14.55 2.75 -2.87
N GLU A 21 13.91 1.99 -3.76
CA GLU A 21 13.24 2.53 -4.95
C GLU A 21 12.09 3.47 -4.57
N LEU A 22 11.38 3.18 -3.48
CA LEU A 22 10.34 4.05 -2.92
C LEU A 22 10.91 5.27 -2.16
N GLY A 23 12.24 5.35 -1.97
CA GLY A 23 12.91 6.43 -1.25
C GLY A 23 13.05 6.22 0.26
N PHE A 24 12.88 4.99 0.75
CA PHE A 24 13.00 4.64 2.16
C PHE A 24 14.32 3.93 2.48
N ASN A 25 14.72 4.01 3.76
CA ASN A 25 15.95 3.39 4.25
C ASN A 25 15.76 1.90 4.56
N SER A 26 14.56 1.50 4.97
CA SER A 26 14.22 0.14 5.33
C SER A 26 12.80 -0.22 4.88
N TRP A 27 12.53 -1.52 4.76
CA TRP A 27 11.19 -2.01 4.47
C TRP A 27 10.22 -1.74 5.62
N ASP A 28 10.70 -1.78 6.87
CA ASP A 28 9.90 -1.41 8.03
C ASP A 28 9.43 0.04 7.93
N ASP A 29 10.29 1.00 7.52
CA ASP A 29 9.86 2.38 7.28
C ASP A 29 8.73 2.47 6.23
N VAL A 30 8.80 1.65 5.17
CA VAL A 30 7.74 1.61 4.14
C VAL A 30 6.44 1.16 4.77
N LEU A 31 6.44 0.02 5.46
CA LEU A 31 5.25 -0.52 6.13
C LEU A 31 4.70 0.46 7.18
N GLU A 32 5.59 1.16 7.89
CA GLU A 32 5.25 2.21 8.85
C GLU A 32 4.57 3.43 8.20
N ASN A 33 4.74 3.66 6.91
CA ASN A 33 4.10 4.75 6.19
C ASN A 33 3.08 4.27 5.14
N THR A 34 2.74 2.98 5.16
CA THR A 34 1.81 2.35 4.24
C THR A 34 0.42 2.20 4.86
N TYR A 35 -0.60 2.40 4.03
CA TYR A 35 -2.01 2.24 4.32
C TYR A 35 -2.64 1.28 3.32
N GLU A 36 -3.27 0.21 3.79
CA GLU A 36 -4.07 -0.69 2.96
C GLU A 36 -5.37 0.03 2.56
N ILE A 37 -5.71 0.05 1.26
CA ILE A 37 -6.92 0.73 0.76
C ILE A 37 -8.04 -0.24 0.48
N PHE A 38 -7.74 -1.29 -0.26
CA PHE A 38 -8.72 -2.33 -0.53
C PHE A 38 -8.03 -3.64 -0.87
N LYS A 39 -8.73 -4.73 -0.61
CA LYS A 39 -8.28 -6.07 -0.97
C LYS A 39 -8.75 -6.41 -2.37
N MET A 40 -7.81 -6.87 -3.19
CA MET A 40 -8.04 -7.46 -4.49
C MET A 40 -8.08 -8.99 -4.35
N PRO A 41 -9.26 -9.61 -4.28
CA PRO A 41 -9.36 -11.08 -4.27
C PRO A 41 -8.72 -11.68 -5.54
N PRO A 42 -8.02 -12.84 -5.43
CA PRO A 42 -8.03 -13.75 -4.29
C PRO A 42 -7.04 -13.43 -3.16
N ASP A 43 -5.85 -12.87 -3.44
CA ASP A 43 -4.74 -12.81 -2.47
C ASP A 43 -3.90 -11.51 -2.53
N ALA A 44 -4.35 -10.47 -3.23
CA ALA A 44 -3.63 -9.20 -3.35
C ALA A 44 -4.38 -8.05 -2.67
N SER A 45 -3.71 -6.93 -2.45
CA SER A 45 -4.24 -5.70 -1.87
C SER A 45 -3.58 -4.51 -2.56
N TYR A 46 -4.34 -3.42 -2.64
CA TYR A 46 -3.81 -2.13 -3.06
C TYR A 46 -3.45 -1.32 -1.83
N LEU A 47 -2.21 -0.85 -1.80
CA LEU A 47 -1.63 -0.11 -0.71
C LEU A 47 -1.16 1.26 -1.19
N VAL A 48 -1.12 2.21 -0.26
CA VAL A 48 -0.57 3.55 -0.50
C VAL A 48 0.45 3.85 0.56
N THR A 49 1.66 4.21 0.15
CA THR A 49 2.73 4.65 1.04
C THR A 49 2.94 6.14 0.93
N GLN A 50 2.96 6.85 2.06
CA GLN A 50 3.35 8.25 2.11
C GLN A 50 4.88 8.37 2.14
N SER A 51 5.47 8.90 1.07
CA SER A 51 6.91 9.16 0.98
C SER A 51 7.33 10.36 1.85
N LYS A 52 8.61 10.41 2.20
CA LYS A 52 9.23 11.52 2.97
C LYS A 52 9.19 12.87 2.23
N GLU A 53 8.94 12.88 0.93
CA GLU A 53 8.77 14.09 0.11
C GLU A 53 7.30 14.54 -0.03
N ASP A 54 6.42 14.13 0.89
CA ASP A 54 4.97 14.40 0.83
C ASP A 54 4.28 13.90 -0.44
N LYS A 55 4.84 12.85 -1.06
CA LYS A 55 4.26 12.16 -2.22
C LYS A 55 3.55 10.89 -1.80
N TRP A 56 2.59 10.45 -2.60
CA TRP A 56 1.79 9.25 -2.35
C TRP A 56 2.14 8.17 -3.37
N ILE A 57 2.64 7.05 -2.90
CA ILE A 57 3.09 5.93 -3.72
C ILE A 57 2.02 4.86 -3.65
N VAL A 58 1.29 4.65 -4.75
CA VAL A 58 0.32 3.57 -4.87
C VAL A 58 1.01 2.34 -5.42
N TRP A 59 0.86 1.19 -4.77
CA TRP A 59 1.38 -0.08 -5.24
C TRP A 59 0.45 -1.21 -4.83
N ASN A 60 0.54 -2.34 -5.53
CA ASN A 60 -0.15 -3.57 -5.18
C ASN A 60 0.86 -4.67 -4.91
N ASP A 61 0.55 -5.54 -3.95
CA ASP A 61 1.38 -6.69 -3.62
C ASP A 61 1.10 -7.92 -4.51
N GLU A 62 0.45 -7.70 -5.66
CA GLU A 62 0.15 -8.74 -6.64
C GLU A 62 1.43 -9.23 -7.34
N GLY A 63 1.69 -10.53 -7.27
CA GLY A 63 2.78 -11.18 -7.99
C GLY A 63 4.10 -11.19 -7.23
N SER A 64 5.18 -10.82 -7.91
CA SER A 64 6.55 -10.90 -7.39
C SER A 64 7.21 -9.53 -7.41
N LEU A 65 8.11 -9.28 -6.45
CA LEU A 65 8.94 -8.08 -6.42
C LEU A 65 9.81 -7.93 -7.70
N PRO A 66 10.15 -6.69 -8.09
CA PRO A 66 9.65 -5.43 -7.54
C PRO A 66 8.19 -5.19 -7.95
N TYR A 67 7.37 -4.74 -6.99
CA TYR A 67 5.99 -4.41 -7.27
C TYR A 67 5.89 -3.19 -8.17
N SER A 68 4.87 -3.17 -9.03
CA SER A 68 4.59 -1.97 -9.82
C SER A 68 4.05 -0.89 -8.89
N PHE A 69 4.60 0.31 -9.00
CA PHE A 69 4.16 1.46 -8.21
C PHE A 69 3.98 2.70 -9.08
N LEU A 70 3.08 3.56 -8.62
CA LEU A 70 2.81 4.86 -9.21
C LEU A 70 2.94 5.93 -8.14
N VAL A 71 3.56 7.05 -8.51
CA VAL A 71 3.79 8.16 -7.60
C VAL A 71 2.85 9.29 -7.95
N PHE A 72 2.11 9.77 -6.95
CA PHE A 72 1.17 10.86 -7.03
C PHE A 72 1.61 12.01 -6.12
N SER A 73 1.35 13.23 -6.55
CA SER A 73 1.67 14.42 -5.75
C SER A 73 0.65 14.69 -4.65
N THR A 74 -0.57 14.18 -4.78
CA THR A 74 -1.64 14.40 -3.80
C THR A 74 -2.31 13.09 -3.43
N TRP A 75 -2.80 13.05 -2.18
CA TRP A 75 -3.60 11.93 -1.69
C TRP A 75 -4.85 11.75 -2.55
N PHE A 76 -5.52 12.86 -2.91
CA PHE A 76 -6.71 12.85 -3.74
C PHE A 76 -6.49 12.14 -5.07
N ASP A 77 -5.37 12.39 -5.75
CA ASP A 77 -5.06 11.73 -7.03
C ASP A 77 -4.82 10.23 -6.83
N ALA A 78 -4.08 9.86 -5.77
CA ALA A 78 -3.79 8.46 -5.43
C ALA A 78 -5.07 7.67 -5.12
N ILE A 79 -5.94 8.19 -4.23
CA ILE A 79 -7.17 7.51 -3.85
C ILE A 79 -8.20 7.50 -4.97
N SER A 80 -8.25 8.54 -5.81
CA SER A 80 -9.11 8.58 -7.00
C SER A 80 -8.68 7.54 -8.03
N TYR A 81 -7.38 7.36 -8.23
CA TYR A 81 -6.84 6.31 -9.08
C TYR A 81 -7.20 4.91 -8.56
N LEU A 82 -7.06 4.69 -7.25
CA LEU A 82 -7.47 3.43 -6.62
C LEU A 82 -8.97 3.18 -6.70
N ARG A 83 -9.79 4.21 -6.51
CA ARG A 83 -11.25 4.08 -6.65
C ARG A 83 -11.62 3.68 -8.07
N LYS A 84 -10.95 4.26 -9.07
CA LYS A 84 -11.15 3.89 -10.46
C LYS A 84 -10.81 2.42 -10.72
N ILE A 85 -9.65 1.94 -10.25
CA ILE A 85 -9.29 0.52 -10.35
C ILE A 85 -10.33 -0.36 -9.65
N PHE A 86 -10.80 0.06 -8.49
CA PHE A 86 -11.77 -0.68 -7.71
C PHE A 86 -13.10 -0.86 -8.48
N GLU A 87 -13.58 0.21 -9.10
CA GLU A 87 -14.79 0.21 -9.91
C GLU A 87 -14.62 -0.55 -11.24
N GLU A 88 -13.46 -0.40 -11.89
CA GLU A 88 -13.12 -1.13 -13.13
C GLU A 88 -13.02 -2.63 -12.89
N GLY A 89 -12.48 -3.04 -11.74
CA GLY A 89 -12.41 -4.43 -11.30
C GLY A 89 -13.75 -5.00 -10.81
N LYS A 90 -14.78 -4.15 -10.67
CA LYS A 90 -16.12 -4.52 -10.16
C LYS A 90 -16.06 -5.25 -8.82
N TYR A 91 -15.14 -4.83 -7.95
CA TYR A 91 -15.03 -5.42 -6.62
C TYR A 91 -16.23 -5.01 -5.76
N GLU A 92 -16.59 -5.89 -4.82
CA GLU A 92 -17.66 -5.63 -3.87
C GLU A 92 -17.22 -4.59 -2.83
N GLU A 93 -18.10 -3.64 -2.50
CA GLU A 93 -17.79 -2.49 -1.62
C GLU A 93 -17.22 -2.91 -0.25
N HIS A 94 -17.49 -4.14 0.23
CA HIS A 94 -16.90 -4.63 1.49
C HIS A 94 -15.39 -4.80 1.44
N TYR A 95 -14.79 -4.88 0.24
CA TYR A 95 -13.34 -4.90 0.05
C TYR A 95 -12.72 -3.52 0.10
N TRP A 96 -13.49 -2.45 -0.12
CA TRP A 96 -13.04 -1.06 -0.01
C TRP A 96 -12.99 -0.65 1.46
N ARG A 97 -11.84 -0.87 2.09
CA ARG A 97 -11.61 -0.60 3.52
C ARG A 97 -10.31 0.18 3.69
N PRO A 98 -10.32 1.47 3.31
CA PRO A 98 -9.15 2.32 3.50
C PRO A 98 -8.81 2.47 4.97
N GLU A 99 -7.57 2.10 5.30
CA GLU A 99 -6.97 2.29 6.60
C GLU A 99 -6.71 3.77 6.91
N GLY A 100 -6.74 4.10 8.19
CA GLY A 100 -6.49 5.44 8.71
C GLY A 100 -7.68 6.39 8.67
N PHE A 101 -8.90 5.85 8.60
CA PHE A 101 -10.14 6.62 8.58
C PHE A 101 -11.16 6.06 9.57
N ASP A 102 -11.86 6.95 10.26
CA ASP A 102 -13.01 6.56 11.07
C ASP A 102 -14.21 6.18 10.19
N PRO A 103 -15.13 5.33 10.69
CA PRO A 103 -16.37 5.01 9.99
C PRO A 103 -17.16 6.28 9.63
N GLY A 104 -17.34 6.51 8.32
CA GLY A 104 -18.08 7.66 7.78
C GLY A 104 -17.22 8.87 7.40
N GLU A 105 -15.90 8.83 7.61
CA GLU A 105 -15.01 9.85 7.07
C GLU A 105 -14.92 9.79 5.54
N ASN A 106 -14.70 10.96 4.94
CA ASN A 106 -14.55 11.05 3.50
C ASN A 106 -13.08 10.84 3.11
N VAL A 107 -12.78 9.64 2.65
CA VAL A 107 -11.43 9.22 2.24
C VAL A 107 -10.87 10.01 1.05
N PHE A 108 -11.69 10.76 0.31
CA PHE A 108 -11.19 11.62 -0.77
C PHE A 108 -10.81 13.02 -0.28
N LYS A 109 -11.33 13.45 0.87
CA LYS A 109 -11.08 14.78 1.42
C LYS A 109 -10.04 14.77 2.53
N ASN A 110 -10.00 13.69 3.31
CA ASN A 110 -9.10 13.54 4.44
C ASN A 110 -7.91 12.67 4.02
N ILE A 111 -6.75 12.96 4.60
CA ILE A 111 -5.53 12.14 4.49
C ILE A 111 -5.63 11.03 5.53
N PRO A 112 -5.16 9.79 5.25
CA PRO A 112 -5.19 8.71 6.22
C PRO A 112 -4.34 9.06 7.45
N ASP A 113 -4.88 8.74 8.62
CA ASP A 113 -4.23 8.92 9.90
C ASP A 113 -3.90 7.56 10.52
N LYS A 114 -2.62 7.26 10.65
CA LYS A 114 -2.17 5.95 11.14
C LYS A 114 -2.47 5.71 12.61
N GLU A 115 -2.67 6.77 13.41
CA GLU A 115 -3.03 6.60 14.81
C GLU A 115 -4.41 5.95 14.98
N LYS A 116 -5.28 6.10 13.97
CA LYS A 116 -6.63 5.51 13.96
C LYS A 116 -6.67 4.01 13.68
N ASN A 117 -5.55 3.41 13.24
CA ASN A 117 -5.46 1.96 12.99
C ASN A 117 -5.12 1.15 14.25
N ASN A 118 -4.82 1.81 15.38
CA ASN A 118 -4.38 1.16 16.62
C ASN A 118 -5.46 1.09 17.73
N GLU A 119 -6.72 1.44 17.45
CA GLU A 119 -7.82 1.40 18.43
C GLU A 119 -8.74 0.20 18.26
#